data_AF-A0A7W6VC79-F1
#
_entry.id   AF-A0A7W6VC79-F1
#
_cell.length_a   1.000
_cell.length_b   1.000
_cell.length_c   1.000
_cell.angle_alpha   90.00
_cell.angle_beta   90.00
_cell.angle_gamma   90.00
#
_symmetry.space_group_name_H-M   'P 1'
#
loop_
_entity.id
_entity.type
_entity.pdbx_description
1 polymer ?
#
loop_
_entity_poly.entity_id
_entity_poly.type
_entity_poly.pdbx_seq_one_letter_code
_entity_poly.pdbx_strand_id
1 'polypeptide(L)'
;MPAIAVIFLSVLTEFAGVLGQMVGASRRYDGPLGKSDRAVLFGALGLFVAVGGTFAAWTAWLWAVVALLLVWTIINRIGAGIREARMAAR
;
A
#
# COMPACT_ATOMS: atom_id res chain seq x y z
N MET A 1 15.46 -8.10 -6.95
CA MET A 1 15.22 -7.34 -5.69
C MET A 1 13.83 -6.65 -5.62
N PRO A 2 12.72 -7.21 -6.15
CA PRO A 2 11.42 -6.50 -6.14
C PRO A 2 10.76 -6.41 -4.75
N ALA A 3 11.07 -7.33 -3.83
CA ALA A 3 10.55 -7.30 -2.47
C ALA A 3 10.98 -6.05 -1.67
N ILE A 4 12.19 -5.53 -1.91
CA ILE A 4 12.66 -4.30 -1.25
C ILE A 4 11.81 -3.09 -1.66
N ALA A 5 11.46 -3.01 -2.95
CA ALA A 5 10.56 -1.97 -3.44
C ALA A 5 9.18 -2.07 -2.78
N VAL A 6 8.65 -3.28 -2.58
CA VAL A 6 7.38 -3.49 -1.87
C VAL A 6 7.45 -3.01 -0.42
N ILE A 7 8.55 -3.25 0.29
CA ILE A 7 8.74 -2.77 1.67
C ILE A 7 8.75 -1.22 1.67
N PHE A 8 9.56 -0.61 0.81
CA PHE A 8 9.62 0.84 0.69
C PHE A 8 8.26 1.46 0.36
N LEU A 9 7.57 0.92 -0.64
CA LEU A 9 6.24 1.39 -1.06
C LEU A 9 5.19 1.18 0.03
N SER A 10 5.31 0.13 0.87
CA SER A 10 4.41 -0.09 2.00
C SER A 10 4.56 0.98 3.07
N VAL A 11 5.80 1.39 3.36
CA VAL A 11 6.08 2.52 4.27
C VAL A 11 5.56 3.82 3.67
N LEU A 12 5.84 4.06 2.38
CA LEU A 12 5.39 5.25 1.68
C LEU A 12 3.86 5.35 1.63
N THR A 13 3.16 4.22 1.51
CA THR A 13 1.69 4.15 1.55
C THR A 13 1.14 4.64 2.90
N GLU A 14 1.74 4.23 4.03
CA GLU A 14 1.33 4.73 5.35
C GLU A 14 1.67 6.21 5.54
N PHE A 15 2.85 6.63 5.06
CA PHE A 15 3.26 8.03 5.10
C PHE A 15 2.31 8.93 4.29
N ALA A 16 1.93 8.53 3.08
CA ALA A 16 0.94 9.23 2.26
C ALA A 16 -0.43 9.36 2.95
N GLY A 17 -0.80 8.38 3.79
CA GLY A 17 -2.03 8.44 4.59
C GLY A 17 -2.00 9.53 5.65
N VAL A 18 -0.88 9.70 6.37
CA VAL A 18 -0.73 10.71 7.43
C VAL A 18 -0.49 12.12 6.88
N LEU A 19 0.11 12.25 5.69
CA LEU A 19 0.38 13.55 5.06
C LEU A 19 -0.88 14.38 4.78
N GLY A 20 -2.06 13.76 4.66
CA GLY A 20 -3.33 14.49 4.54
C GLY A 20 -3.54 15.50 5.68
N GLN A 21 -3.13 15.14 6.90
CA GLN A 21 -3.26 15.98 8.09
C GLN A 21 -2.41 17.26 8.01
N MET A 22 -1.30 17.22 7.28
CA MET A 22 -0.42 18.38 7.08
C MET A 22 -1.03 19.44 6.17
N VAL A 23 -2.03 19.08 5.37
CA VAL A 23 -2.73 19.99 4.45
C VAL A 23 -4.18 20.28 4.87
N GLY A 24 -4.54 19.97 6.12
CA GLY A 24 -5.89 20.20 6.66
C GLY A 24 -6.94 19.17 6.26
N ALA A 25 -6.53 18.03 5.67
CA ALA A 25 -7.41 16.89 5.41
C ALA A 25 -7.33 15.85 6.54
N SER A 26 -8.29 14.94 6.61
CA SER A 26 -8.20 13.77 7.50
C SER A 26 -7.11 12.77 7.04
N ARG A 27 -6.77 11.82 7.94
CA ARG A 27 -5.88 10.71 7.59
C ARG A 27 -6.54 9.83 6.53
N ARG A 28 -5.83 9.58 5.43
CA ARG A 28 -6.35 8.80 4.30
C ARG A 28 -6.01 7.32 4.41
N TYR A 29 -6.99 6.48 4.05
CA TYR A 29 -6.87 5.02 4.05
C TYR A 29 -7.18 4.38 2.70
N ASP A 30 -7.53 5.20 1.71
CA ASP A 30 -8.00 4.78 0.39
C ASP A 30 -7.00 3.87 -0.35
N GLY A 31 -7.55 3.07 -1.26
CA GLY A 31 -6.79 2.30 -2.24
C GLY A 31 -6.88 0.79 -2.06
N PRO A 32 -6.49 0.03 -3.10
CA PRO A 32 -6.71 -1.42 -3.18
C PRO A 32 -5.78 -2.27 -2.31
N LEU A 33 -4.67 -1.71 -1.78
CA LEU A 33 -3.75 -2.44 -0.92
C LEU A 33 -3.35 -1.62 0.32
N GLY A 34 -4.34 -1.39 1.19
CA GLY A 34 -4.20 -0.72 2.47
C GLY A 34 -3.53 -1.56 3.56
N LYS A 35 -3.63 -1.12 4.83
CA LYS A 35 -2.95 -1.77 5.97
C LYS A 35 -3.44 -3.20 6.19
N SER A 36 -4.76 -3.40 6.24
CA SER A 36 -5.36 -4.71 6.45
C SER A 36 -5.11 -5.65 5.28
N ASP A 37 -5.18 -5.14 4.04
CA ASP A 37 -4.92 -5.95 2.84
C ASP A 37 -3.48 -6.48 2.80
N ARG A 38 -2.51 -5.63 3.16
CA ARG A 38 -1.11 -6.07 3.32
C ARG A 38 -0.97 -7.11 4.43
N ALA A 39 -1.65 -6.93 5.57
CA ALA A 39 -1.61 -7.92 6.64
C ALA A 39 -2.15 -9.29 6.19
N VAL A 40 -3.25 -9.30 5.42
CA VAL A 40 -3.80 -10.54 4.85
C VAL A 40 -2.84 -11.14 3.83
N LEU A 41 -2.29 -10.35 2.91
CA LEU A 41 -1.32 -10.81 1.90
C LEU A 41 -0.10 -11.47 2.56
N PHE A 42 0.54 -10.79 3.51
CA PHE A 42 1.73 -11.33 4.18
C PHE A 42 1.40 -12.48 5.13
N GLY A 43 0.23 -12.47 5.77
CA GLY A 43 -0.25 -13.60 6.56
C GLY A 43 -0.47 -14.85 5.70
N ALA A 44 -1.11 -14.70 4.54
CA ALA A 44 -1.32 -15.79 3.59
C ALA A 44 0.01 -16.32 3.02
N LEU A 45 0.98 -15.45 2.73
CA LEU A 45 2.32 -15.86 2.30
C LEU A 45 3.07 -16.60 3.43
N GLY A 46 2.92 -16.16 4.68
CA GLY A 46 3.46 -16.86 5.84
C GLY A 46 2.87 -18.26 5.99
N LEU A 47 1.56 -18.40 5.86
CA LEU A 47 0.89 -19.71 5.86
C LEU A 47 1.35 -20.60 4.70
N PHE A 48 1.47 -20.04 3.49
CA PHE A 48 1.98 -20.76 2.31
C PHE A 48 3.36 -21.36 2.57
N VAL A 49 4.26 -20.58 3.16
CA VAL A 49 5.60 -21.08 3.55
C VAL A 49 5.49 -22.15 4.64
N ALA A 50 4.62 -21.97 5.64
CA ALA A 50 4.45 -22.90 6.74
C ALA A 50 3.97 -24.30 6.30
N VAL A 51 3.17 -24.39 5.23
CA VAL A 51 2.71 -25.67 4.65
C VAL A 51 3.68 -26.28 3.63
N GLY A 52 4.91 -25.74 3.52
CA GLY A 52 5.96 -26.25 2.64
C GLY A 52 6.04 -25.58 1.27
N GLY A 53 5.31 -24.48 1.05
CA GLY A 53 5.40 -23.69 -0.17
C GLY A 53 6.78 -23.03 -0.33
N THR A 54 7.29 -23.00 -1.56
CA THR A 54 8.58 -22.39 -1.88
C THR A 54 8.44 -21.22 -2.84
N PHE A 55 9.27 -20.20 -2.63
CA PHE A 55 9.35 -19.06 -3.53
C PHE A 55 10.18 -19.43 -4.77
N ALA A 56 9.60 -19.20 -5.95
CA ALA A 56 10.24 -19.49 -7.25
C ALA A 56 9.99 -18.33 -8.24
N ALA A 57 10.18 -18.57 -9.54
CA ALA A 57 10.07 -17.53 -10.58
C ALA A 57 8.72 -16.77 -10.57
N TRP A 58 7.63 -17.44 -10.19
CA TRP A 58 6.30 -16.83 -10.08
C TRP A 58 6.24 -15.66 -9.07
N THR A 59 7.12 -15.64 -8.07
CA THR A 59 7.14 -14.59 -7.05
C THR A 59 7.54 -13.23 -7.58
N ALA A 60 8.32 -13.18 -8.67
CA ALA A 60 8.66 -11.92 -9.31
C ALA A 60 7.41 -11.17 -9.78
N TRP A 61 6.46 -11.90 -10.38
CA TRP A 61 5.17 -11.36 -10.81
C TRP A 61 4.30 -10.96 -9.63
N LEU A 62 4.27 -11.77 -8.56
CA LEU A 62 3.58 -11.41 -7.33
C LEU A 62 4.07 -10.04 -6.80
N TRP A 63 5.39 -9.87 -6.64
CA TRP A 63 5.95 -8.63 -6.13
C TRP A 63 5.72 -7.44 -7.06
N ALA A 64 5.73 -7.66 -8.38
CA ALA A 64 5.40 -6.61 -9.35
C ALA A 64 3.94 -6.14 -9.20
N VAL A 65 2.98 -7.07 -9.09
CA VAL A 65 1.56 -6.75 -8.87
C VAL A 65 1.37 -6.01 -7.55
N VAL A 66 1.99 -6.50 -6.46
CA VAL A 66 1.93 -5.85 -5.15
C VAL A 66 2.47 -4.42 -5.21
N ALA A 67 3.61 -4.21 -5.87
CA ALA A 67 4.18 -2.87 -6.06
C ALA A 67 3.23 -1.94 -6.83
N LEU A 68 2.62 -2.41 -7.91
CA LEU A 68 1.64 -1.63 -8.68
C LEU A 68 0.41 -1.24 -7.85
N LEU A 69 -0.12 -2.17 -7.04
CA LEU A 69 -1.25 -1.90 -6.15
C LEU A 69 -0.89 -0.89 -5.05
N LEU A 70 0.34 -0.90 -4.55
CA LEU A 70 0.82 0.10 -3.59
C LEU A 70 0.95 1.48 -4.23
N VAL A 71 1.51 1.57 -5.43
CA VAL A 71 1.60 2.84 -6.18
C VAL A 71 0.19 3.40 -6.42
N TRP A 72 -0.76 2.56 -6.82
CA TRP A 72 -2.16 2.98 -6.94
C TRP A 72 -2.73 3.47 -5.61
N THR A 73 -2.50 2.74 -4.52
CA THR A 73 -2.94 3.13 -3.17
C THR A 73 -2.38 4.50 -2.78
N ILE A 74 -1.10 4.77 -3.04
CA ILE A 74 -0.45 6.07 -2.80
C ILE A 74 -1.15 7.18 -3.59
N ILE A 75 -1.36 6.99 -4.90
CA ILE A 75 -2.04 7.97 -5.76
C ILE A 75 -3.45 8.27 -5.24
N ASN A 76 -4.20 7.25 -4.82
CA ASN A 76 -5.55 7.43 -4.28
C ASN A 76 -5.54 8.23 -2.98
N ARG A 77 -4.62 7.92 -2.05
CA ARG A 77 -4.49 8.63 -0.76
C ARG A 77 -4.14 10.10 -0.97
N ILE A 78 -3.13 10.39 -1.79
CA ILE A 78 -2.71 11.77 -2.09
C ILE A 78 -3.85 12.53 -2.76
N GLY A 79 -4.46 11.94 -3.81
CA GLY A 79 -5.54 12.57 -4.53
C GLY A 79 -6.77 12.85 -3.66
N ALA A 80 -7.12 11.91 -2.77
CA ALA A 80 -8.23 12.08 -1.84
C ALA A 80 -7.94 13.16 -0.78
N GLY A 81 -6.72 13.18 -0.21
CA GLY A 81 -6.31 14.21 0.75
C GLY A 81 -6.35 15.62 0.14
N ILE A 82 -5.84 15.81 -1.08
CA ILE A 82 -5.90 17.10 -1.77
C ILE A 82 -7.35 17.53 -2.04
N ARG A 83 -8.22 16.61 -2.47
CA ARG A 83 -9.64 16.91 -2.73
C ARG A 83 -10.35 17.34 -1.45
N GLU A 84 -10.14 16.63 -0.36
CA GLU A 84 -10.73 16.95 0.95
C GLU A 84 -10.25 18.31 1.46
N ALA A 85 -8.94 18.58 1.42
CA ALA A 85 -8.37 19.87 1.82
C ALA A 85 -8.97 21.05 1.02
N ARG A 86 -9.15 20.88 -0.29
CA ARG A 86 -9.78 21.90 -1.16
C ARG A 86 -11.25 22.12 -0.83
N MET A 87 -11.98 21.09 -0.40
CA MET A 87 -13.37 21.23 0.01
C MET A 87 -13.48 21.94 1.36
N ALA A 88 -12.58 21.67 2.30
CA ALA A 88 -12.56 22.34 3.60
C ALA A 88 -12.16 23.82 3.53
N ALA A 89 -11.42 24.22 2.50
CA ALA A 89 -11.02 25.62 2.27
C ALA A 89 -12.07 26.47 1.53
N ARG A 90 -13.17 25.88 1.09
CA ARG A 90 -14.31 26.57 0.44
C ARG A 90 -15.38 26.87 1.47
#